data_AF-A0A6V7HXD6-F1
#
_entry.id   AF-A0A6V7HXD6-F1
#
_cell.length_a   1.000
_cell.length_b   1.000
_cell.length_c   1.000
_cell.angle_alpha   90.00
_cell.angle_beta   90.00
_cell.angle_gamma   90.00
#
_symmetry.space_group_name_H-M   'P 1'
#
loop_
_entity.id
_entity.type
_entity.pdbx_description
1 polymer ?
#
loop_
_entity_poly.entity_id
_entity_poly.type
_entity_poly.pdbx_seq_one_letter_code
_entity_poly.pdbx_strand_id
1 'polypeptide(L)'
;NLQNEILFINRPLDKKKIVFYNDKTAQLPIDEEFQKLWRAVAVDAMDDQKIDEYLEKQGIRSMQDHGPKKPAPIKRKKPAGKRKNLKKPRDNEHLADVLETYDDNK
;
A
#
# COMPACT_ATOMS: atom_id res chain seq x y z
N ASN A 1 28.78 28.96 -3.51
CA ASN A 1 28.93 28.50 -2.11
C ASN A 1 28.59 27.00 -2.11
N LEU A 2 29.60 26.13 -2.30
CA LEU A 2 29.44 24.68 -2.61
C LEU A 2 29.39 23.77 -1.38
N GLN A 3 29.47 24.34 -0.17
CA GLN A 3 29.68 23.56 1.06
C GLN A 3 28.54 22.57 1.38
N ASN A 4 27.32 22.84 0.91
CA ASN A 4 26.15 21.97 1.15
C ASN A 4 25.91 20.93 0.03
N GLU A 5 26.74 20.93 -1.01
CA GLU A 5 26.63 20.02 -2.17
C GLU A 5 27.58 18.83 -2.08
N ILE A 6 28.43 18.80 -1.05
CA ILE A 6 29.50 17.83 -0.92
C ILE A 6 29.43 17.18 0.46
N LEU A 7 29.36 15.84 0.48
CA LEU A 7 29.43 15.03 1.70
C LEU A 7 30.85 14.49 1.88
N PHE A 8 31.34 14.52 3.12
CA PHE A 8 32.66 14.00 3.48
C PHE A 8 32.51 12.81 4.43
N ILE A 9 33.06 11.66 4.02
CA ILE A 9 33.15 10.47 4.88
C ILE A 9 34.61 10.27 5.27
N ASN A 10 34.88 10.29 6.57
CA ASN A 10 36.22 10.04 7.10
C ASN A 10 36.41 8.55 7.33
N ARG A 11 37.37 7.93 6.63
CA ARG A 11 37.67 6.52 6.83
C ARG A 11 38.51 6.33 8.10
N PRO A 12 38.08 5.50 9.07
CA PRO A 12 38.78 5.38 10.36
C PRO A 12 40.16 4.74 10.26
N LEU A 13 40.39 3.84 9.28
CA LEU A 13 41.66 3.10 9.14
C LEU A 13 42.85 3.99 8.74
N ASP A 14 42.65 4.90 7.79
CA ASP A 14 43.74 5.64 7.14
C ASP A 14 43.54 7.16 7.13
N LYS A 15 42.48 7.64 7.80
CA LYS A 15 42.14 9.05 7.95
C LYS A 15 41.92 9.80 6.62
N LYS A 16 41.74 9.08 5.51
CA LYS A 16 41.41 9.69 4.22
C LYS A 16 39.96 10.17 4.20
N LYS A 17 39.71 11.24 3.45
CA LYS A 17 38.38 11.80 3.21
C LYS A 17 37.86 11.31 1.87
N ILE A 18 36.70 10.67 1.88
CA ILE A 18 35.95 10.30 0.69
C ILE A 18 34.92 11.40 0.45
N VAL A 19 34.80 11.83 -0.80
CA VAL A 19 33.98 12.97 -1.20
C VAL A 19 32.84 12.46 -2.08
N PHE A 20 31.60 12.78 -1.71
CA PHE A 20 30.40 12.46 -2.49
C PHE A 20 29.63 13.73 -2.83
N TYR A 21 28.89 13.71 -3.93
CA TYR A 21 27.88 14.72 -4.20
C TYR A 21 26.66 14.50 -3.30
N ASN A 22 26.14 15.57 -2.71
CA ASN A 22 24.96 15.57 -1.85
C ASN A 22 23.70 15.77 -2.70
N ASP A 23 22.96 14.71 -2.96
CA ASP A 23 21.64 14.82 -3.58
C ASP A 23 20.65 15.46 -2.60
N LYS A 24 20.12 16.63 -2.96
CA LYS A 24 19.21 17.43 -2.12
C LYS A 24 17.75 16.99 -2.27
N THR A 25 17.43 16.08 -3.19
CA THR A 25 16.05 15.63 -3.41
C THR A 25 15.47 14.84 -2.23
N ALA A 26 16.32 14.20 -1.43
CA ALA A 26 15.91 13.33 -0.31
C ALA A 26 16.36 13.88 1.06
N GLN A 27 16.41 15.20 1.24
CA GLN A 27 16.88 15.79 2.49
C GLN A 27 15.77 15.80 3.56
N LEU A 28 15.96 15.04 4.64
CA LEU A 28 15.06 14.98 5.80
C LEU A 28 15.85 15.22 7.09
N PRO A 29 15.94 16.46 7.59
CA PRO A 29 16.58 16.73 8.88
C PRO A 29 15.71 16.16 10.02
N ILE A 30 16.34 15.41 10.94
CA ILE A 30 15.69 14.81 12.11
C ILE A 30 16.52 15.17 13.34
N ASP A 31 15.85 15.64 14.40
CA ASP A 31 16.51 16.05 15.64
C ASP A 31 17.26 14.90 16.31
N GLU A 32 18.35 15.22 17.02
CA GLU A 32 19.19 14.22 17.68
C GLU A 32 18.44 13.36 18.71
N GLU A 33 17.42 13.93 19.37
CA GLU A 33 16.60 13.20 20.33
C GLU A 33 15.85 12.04 19.67
N PHE A 34 15.22 12.29 18.51
CA PHE A 34 14.53 11.25 17.75
C PHE A 34 15.51 10.22 17.19
N GLN A 35 16.72 10.64 16.79
CA GLN A 35 17.76 9.70 16.35
C GLN A 35 18.23 8.79 17.49
N LYS A 36 18.33 9.31 18.73
CA LYS A 36 18.67 8.50 19.91
C LYS A 36 17.56 7.52 20.23
N LEU A 37 16.31 7.97 20.21
CA LEU A 37 15.15 7.12 20.44
C LEU A 37 15.06 5.99 19.40
N TRP A 38 15.30 6.30 18.13
CA TRP A 38 15.34 5.30 17.05
C TRP A 38 16.40 4.23 17.28
N ARG A 39 17.62 4.62 17.69
CA ARG A 39 18.71 3.67 17.99
C ARG A 39 18.52 2.89 19.28
N ALA A 40 17.68 3.37 20.21
CA ALA A 40 17.42 2.68 21.47
C ALA A 40 16.53 1.43 21.30
N VAL A 41 15.77 1.35 20.21
CA VAL A 41 14.95 0.18 19.90
C VAL A 41 15.82 -0.89 19.22
N ALA A 42 16.20 -1.93 19.98
CA ALA A 42 17.02 -3.02 19.48
C ALA A 42 16.19 -4.02 18.66
N VAL A 43 16.40 -4.02 17.35
CA VAL A 43 15.74 -4.94 16.39
C VAL A 43 16.72 -5.90 15.71
N ASP A 44 18.03 -5.68 15.87
CA ASP A 44 19.12 -6.42 15.20
C ASP A 44 19.22 -7.90 15.63
N ALA A 45 18.90 -8.18 16.90
CA ALA A 45 18.88 -9.54 17.45
C ALA A 45 17.48 -10.17 17.48
N MET A 46 16.46 -9.52 16.93
CA MET A 46 15.09 -10.04 16.91
C MET A 46 14.83 -10.87 15.67
N ASP A 47 14.05 -11.94 15.83
CA ASP A 47 13.56 -12.74 14.71
C ASP A 47 12.44 -12.02 13.95
N ASP A 48 12.46 -12.11 12.62
CA ASP A 48 11.49 -11.42 11.75
C ASP A 48 10.04 -11.81 12.09
N GLN A 49 9.76 -13.09 12.41
CA GLN A 49 8.40 -13.52 12.76
C GLN A 49 7.92 -12.86 14.06
N LYS A 50 8.84 -12.65 15.00
CA LYS A 50 8.54 -11.98 16.27
C LYS A 50 8.26 -10.49 16.07
N ILE A 51 8.92 -9.85 15.10
CA ILE A 51 8.63 -8.46 14.72
C ILE A 51 7.23 -8.37 14.12
N ASP A 52 6.89 -9.27 13.19
CA ASP A 52 5.56 -9.31 12.56
C ASP A 52 4.43 -9.52 13.58
N GLU A 53 4.58 -10.48 14.51
CA GLU A 53 3.60 -10.72 15.56
C GLU A 53 3.40 -9.49 16.46
N TYR A 54 4.48 -8.76 16.76
CA TYR A 54 4.40 -7.53 17.54
C TYR A 54 3.63 -6.45 16.78
N LEU A 55 3.89 -6.27 15.49
CA LEU A 55 3.17 -5.31 14.64
C LEU A 55 1.68 -5.66 14.55
N GLU A 56 1.33 -6.94 14.33
CA GLU A 56 -0.06 -7.39 14.29
C GLU A 56 -0.79 -7.15 15.63
N LYS A 57 -0.13 -7.40 16.76
CA LYS A 57 -0.68 -7.12 18.10
C LYS A 57 -0.93 -5.63 18.32
N GLN A 58 -0.10 -4.75 17.77
CA GLN A 58 -0.30 -3.30 17.80
C GLN A 58 -1.33 -2.81 16.75
N GLY A 59 -1.93 -3.72 15.97
CA GLY A 59 -2.90 -3.39 14.92
C GLY A 59 -2.26 -2.82 13.67
N ILE A 60 -0.93 -2.81 13.58
CA ILE A 60 -0.18 -2.38 12.39
C ILE A 60 -0.02 -3.63 11.52
N ARG A 61 -0.90 -3.77 10.52
CA ARG A 61 -0.73 -4.83 9.53
C ARG A 61 0.21 -4.34 8.43
N SER A 62 1.14 -5.21 8.04
CA SER A 62 1.96 -5.00 6.85
C SER A 62 1.05 -4.63 5.68
N MET A 63 1.46 -3.61 4.93
CA MET A 63 0.70 -3.12 3.78
C MET A 63 0.51 -4.27 2.79
N GLN A 64 -0.67 -4.87 2.79
CA GLN A 64 -1.07 -5.72 1.69
C GLN A 64 -1.20 -4.78 0.51
N ASP A 65 -0.41 -5.01 -0.54
CA ASP A 65 -0.66 -4.40 -1.84
C ASP A 65 -2.15 -4.64 -2.15
N HIS A 66 -2.96 -3.59 -2.01
CA HIS A 66 -4.32 -3.57 -2.53
C HIS A 66 -4.29 -3.42 -4.05
N GLY A 67 -3.25 -3.95 -4.70
CA GLY A 67 -3.27 -4.21 -6.12
C GLY A 67 -4.50 -5.07 -6.44
N PRO A 68 -5.18 -4.81 -7.58
CA PRO A 68 -6.39 -5.54 -7.92
C PRO A 68 -6.10 -7.03 -7.87
N LYS A 69 -6.74 -7.74 -6.91
CA LYS A 69 -6.64 -9.19 -6.77
C LYS A 69 -6.92 -9.78 -8.14
N LYS A 70 -5.92 -10.45 -8.74
CA LYS A 70 -6.09 -11.13 -10.03
C LYS A 70 -7.37 -11.96 -9.93
N PRO A 71 -8.41 -11.68 -10.74
CA PRO A 71 -9.65 -12.42 -10.63
C PRO A 71 -9.33 -13.89 -10.83
N ALA A 72 -9.74 -14.73 -9.87
CA ALA A 72 -9.55 -16.17 -9.96
C ALA A 72 -10.09 -16.65 -11.32
N PRO A 73 -9.37 -17.52 -12.05
CA PRO A 73 -9.82 -17.99 -13.34
C PRO A 73 -11.19 -18.65 -13.17
N ILE A 74 -12.20 -18.05 -13.80
CA ILE A 74 -13.57 -18.56 -13.80
C ILE A 74 -13.51 -19.97 -14.39
N LYS A 75 -13.72 -21.00 -13.56
CA LYS A 75 -13.88 -22.37 -14.03
C LYS A 75 -15.08 -22.40 -14.97
N ARG A 76 -14.83 -22.57 -16.27
CA ARG A 76 -15.87 -22.75 -17.30
C ARG A 76 -16.82 -23.86 -16.86
N LYS A 77 -18.05 -23.52 -16.47
CA LYS A 77 -19.11 -24.52 -16.29
C LYS A 77 -19.47 -25.10 -17.66
N LYS A 78 -19.44 -26.44 -17.77
CA LYS A 78 -19.95 -27.15 -18.96
C LYS A 78 -21.41 -26.77 -19.21
N PRO A 79 -21.85 -26.60 -20.47
CA PRO A 79 -23.21 -26.19 -20.78
C PRO A 79 -24.17 -27.35 -20.52
N ALA A 80 -24.73 -27.42 -19.31
CA ALA A 80 -25.91 -28.23 -19.03
C ALA A 80 -27.12 -27.39 -19.42
N GLY A 81 -27.70 -27.72 -20.59
CA GLY A 81 -28.89 -27.08 -21.11
C GLY A 81 -30.03 -27.07 -20.10
N LYS A 82 -30.59 -25.89 -19.89
CA LYS A 82 -32.01 -25.63 -19.59
C LYS A 82 -32.18 -24.11 -19.67
N ARG A 83 -32.89 -23.64 -20.70
CA ARG A 83 -33.37 -22.26 -20.80
C ARG A 83 -34.27 -22.01 -19.59
N LYS A 84 -33.73 -21.47 -18.51
CA LYS A 84 -34.53 -20.86 -17.45
C LYS A 84 -35.05 -19.56 -18.06
N ASN A 85 -36.36 -19.44 -18.23
CA ASN A 85 -36.99 -18.15 -18.46
C ASN A 85 -36.47 -17.21 -17.38
N LEU A 86 -35.67 -16.23 -17.79
CA LEU A 86 -35.13 -15.22 -16.91
C LEU A 86 -36.35 -14.49 -16.33
N LYS A 87 -36.69 -14.76 -15.07
CA LYS A 87 -37.60 -13.87 -14.36
C LYS A 87 -36.92 -12.52 -14.38
N LYS A 88 -37.56 -11.52 -15.01
CA LYS A 88 -37.09 -10.13 -14.98
C LYS A 88 -36.69 -9.82 -13.53
N PRO A 89 -35.47 -9.29 -13.29
CA PRO A 89 -35.11 -8.84 -11.96
C PRO A 89 -36.23 -7.94 -11.45
N ARG A 90 -36.86 -8.32 -10.33
CA ARG A 90 -37.75 -7.42 -9.57
C ARG A 90 -36.88 -6.43 -8.80
N ASP A 91 -36.04 -5.72 -9.54
CA ASP A 91 -35.29 -4.61 -8.99
C ASP A 91 -36.25 -3.42 -8.97
N ASN A 92 -36.23 -2.67 -7.87
CA ASN A 92 -36.91 -1.38 -7.74
C ASN A 92 -38.44 -1.40 -7.75
N GLU A 93 -39.08 -2.43 -7.16
CA GLU A 93 -40.54 -2.45 -6.93
C GLU A 93 -41.03 -1.23 -6.11
N HIS A 94 -40.18 -0.70 -5.23
CA HIS A 94 -40.46 0.48 -4.40
C HIS A 94 -40.33 1.83 -5.14
N LEU A 95 -39.90 1.84 -6.41
CA LEU A 95 -39.83 3.05 -7.25
C LEU A 95 -40.96 3.11 -8.29
N ALA A 96 -41.89 2.15 -8.27
CA ALA A 96 -42.98 2.05 -9.26
C ALA A 96 -43.86 3.31 -9.29
N ASP A 97 -44.13 3.93 -8.14
CA ASP A 97 -44.96 5.13 -8.02
C ASP A 97 -44.18 6.45 -8.22
N VAL A 98 -42.85 6.36 -8.38
CA VAL A 98 -41.94 7.51 -8.52
C VAL A 98 -41.58 7.75 -10.00
N LEU A 99 -41.67 6.72 -10.85
CA LEU A 99 -41.22 6.78 -12.23
C LEU A 99 -42.41 6.98 -13.19
N GLU A 100 -42.49 8.14 -13.83
CA GLU A 100 -43.36 8.37 -14.98
C GLU A 100 -42.64 7.94 -16.27
N THR A 101 -43.26 7.06 -17.06
CA THR A 101 -42.79 6.69 -18.40
C THR A 101 -43.59 7.44 -19.46
N TYR A 102 -42.93 8.24 -20.28
CA TYR A 102 -43.52 9.00 -21.40
C TYR A 102 -43.41 8.26 -22.74
N ASP A 103 -43.67 6.96 -22.75
CA ASP A 103 -43.51 6.13 -23.95
C ASP A 103 -44.66 6.31 -24.98
N ASP A 104 -45.68 7.12 -24.68
CA ASP A 104 -46.86 7.32 -25.54
C ASP A 104 -46.75 8.51 -26.53
N ASN A 105 -45.56 9.08 -26.73
CA ASN A 105 -45.32 10.05 -27.80
C ASN A 105 -44.51 9.44 -28.95
N LYS A 106 -45.13 8.52 -29.71
CA LYS A 106 -44.70 8.22 -31.08
C LYS A 106 -45.82 7.72 -31.98
#